data_AF-C1AC40-F1
#
_entry.id   AF-C1AC40-F1
#
_cell.length_a   1.000
_cell.length_b   1.000
_cell.length_c   1.000
_cell.angle_alpha   90.00
_cell.angle_beta   90.00
_cell.angle_gamma   90.00
#
_symmetry.space_group_name_H-M   'P 1'
#
loop_
_entity.id
_entity.type
_entity.pdbx_description
1 polymer ?
#
loop_
_entity_poly.entity_id
_entity_poly.type
_entity_poly.pdbx_seq_one_letter_code
_entity_poly.pdbx_strand_id
1 'polypeptide(L)'
;MSVTVFVAVVVLALGLFALARAQRLFRKSIERDGLSRFRDAFRGRYPEILLSQVYSYLAERHGAVEPHYIVNPGDDLQQVHGLADLDLEDAVLVIADRAGARLPRANELDELKNGVRSVDDLLRYLEPYFRPEVVKG
;
A
#
# COMPACT_ATOMS: atom_id res chain seq x y z
N MET A 1 40.71 -19.55 -25.70
CA MET A 1 39.97 -18.28 -25.58
C MET A 1 40.98 -17.20 -25.22
N SER A 2 41.20 -16.20 -26.08
CA SER A 2 42.20 -15.15 -25.85
C SER A 2 41.77 -14.24 -24.70
N VAL A 3 42.74 -13.74 -23.91
CA VAL A 3 42.51 -12.86 -22.74
C VAL A 3 41.57 -11.69 -23.09
N THR A 4 41.70 -11.15 -24.29
CA THR A 4 40.85 -10.08 -24.84
C THR A 4 39.36 -10.46 -24.88
N VAL A 5 39.04 -11.70 -25.25
CA VAL A 5 37.64 -12.19 -25.31
C VAL A 5 37.08 -12.33 -23.90
N PHE A 6 37.88 -12.79 -22.95
CA PHE A 6 37.45 -12.91 -21.55
C PHE A 6 37.17 -11.53 -20.92
N VAL A 7 38.04 -10.55 -21.14
CA VAL A 7 37.85 -9.17 -20.65
C VAL A 7 36.60 -8.54 -21.25
N ALA A 8 36.36 -8.72 -22.56
CA ALA A 8 35.17 -8.18 -23.21
C ALA A 8 33.87 -8.76 -22.62
N VAL A 9 33.83 -10.06 -22.33
CA VAL A 9 32.67 -10.73 -21.72
C VAL A 9 32.43 -10.22 -20.30
N VAL A 10 33.48 -10.03 -19.50
CA VAL A 10 33.35 -9.53 -18.11
C VAL A 10 32.84 -8.09 -18.09
N VAL A 11 33.36 -7.22 -18.96
CA VAL A 11 32.89 -5.83 -19.06
C VAL A 11 31.42 -5.78 -19.51
N LEU A 12 31.04 -6.60 -20.49
CA LEU A 12 29.65 -6.69 -20.94
C LEU A 12 28.71 -7.17 -19.82
N ALA A 13 29.11 -8.20 -19.06
CA ALA A 13 28.34 -8.72 -17.94
C ALA A 13 28.16 -7.68 -16.82
N LEU A 14 29.22 -6.94 -16.49
CA LEU A 14 29.16 -5.85 -15.51
C LEU A 14 28.27 -4.69 -16.00
N GLY A 15 28.34 -4.35 -17.29
CA GLY A 15 27.46 -3.35 -17.90
C GLY A 15 25.99 -3.73 -17.84
N LEU A 16 25.67 -4.99 -18.18
CA LEU A 16 24.30 -5.52 -18.10
C LEU A 16 23.80 -5.58 -16.65
N PHE A 17 24.66 -5.96 -15.70
CA PHE A 17 24.31 -6.00 -14.29
C PHE A 17 24.05 -4.59 -13.73
N ALA A 18 24.90 -3.62 -14.07
CA ALA A 18 24.73 -2.23 -13.70
C ALA A 18 23.44 -1.65 -14.32
N LEU A 19 23.14 -1.97 -15.58
CA LEU A 19 21.93 -1.56 -16.26
C LEU A 19 20.68 -2.18 -15.60
N ALA A 20 20.70 -3.46 -15.27
CA ALA A 20 19.60 -4.13 -14.57
C ALA A 20 19.37 -3.53 -13.16
N ARG A 21 20.44 -3.19 -12.44
CA ARG A 21 20.36 -2.51 -11.15
C ARG A 21 19.83 -1.09 -11.29
N ALA A 22 20.29 -0.35 -12.29
CA ALA A 22 19.81 0.99 -12.61
C ALA A 22 18.33 0.96 -12.98
N GLN A 23 17.88 0.02 -13.82
CA GLN A 23 16.46 -0.14 -14.15
C GLN A 23 15.61 -0.45 -12.90
N ARG A 24 16.08 -1.28 -11.97
CA ARG A 24 15.38 -1.51 -10.69
C ARG A 24 15.31 -0.26 -9.81
N LEU A 25 16.30 0.63 -9.89
CA LEU A 25 16.34 1.88 -9.12
C LEU A 25 15.55 3.01 -9.81
N PHE A 26 15.52 3.07 -11.15
CA PHE A 26 14.74 4.03 -11.93
C PHE A 26 13.25 3.67 -11.96
N ARG A 27 12.89 2.38 -11.87
CA ARG A 27 11.51 1.93 -11.65
C ARG A 27 10.94 2.39 -10.29
N LYS A 28 11.80 2.80 -9.35
CA LYS A 28 11.40 3.45 -8.09
C LYS A 28 11.14 4.96 -8.20
N SER A 29 11.47 5.62 -9.32
CA SER A 29 11.42 7.09 -9.40
C SER A 29 10.66 7.66 -10.62
N ILE A 30 10.24 6.85 -11.58
CA ILE A 30 9.66 7.32 -12.86
C ILE A 30 8.37 6.57 -13.22
N GLU A 31 7.43 6.50 -12.28
CA GLU A 31 6.01 6.29 -12.57
C GLU A 31 5.27 7.14 -11.56
N ARG A 32 4.21 7.83 -11.98
CA ARG A 32 3.33 8.54 -11.04
C ARG A 32 2.60 7.47 -10.22
N ASP A 33 3.29 6.99 -9.19
CA ASP A 33 2.95 5.92 -8.27
C ASP A 33 1.49 6.08 -7.86
N GLY A 34 0.67 5.04 -8.03
CA GLY A 34 -0.74 5.04 -7.61
C GLY A 34 -0.86 5.46 -6.15
N LEU A 35 0.14 5.14 -5.33
CA LEU A 35 0.29 5.61 -3.96
C LEU A 35 0.48 7.14 -3.86
N SER A 36 1.28 7.75 -4.73
CA SER A 36 1.43 9.21 -4.78
C SER A 36 0.11 9.90 -5.11
N ARG A 37 -0.64 9.38 -6.09
CA ARG A 37 -1.96 9.93 -6.44
C ARG A 37 -2.97 9.74 -5.31
N PHE A 38 -2.94 8.58 -4.67
CA PHE A 38 -3.78 8.29 -3.51
C PHE A 38 -3.50 9.30 -2.38
N ARG A 39 -2.22 9.55 -2.06
CA ARG A 39 -1.82 10.57 -1.06
C ARG A 39 -2.29 11.97 -1.44
N ASP A 40 -2.10 12.36 -2.70
CA ASP A 40 -2.51 13.67 -3.21
C ASP A 40 -4.03 13.89 -3.09
N ALA A 41 -4.84 12.82 -3.23
CA ALA A 41 -6.29 12.89 -3.10
C ALA A 41 -6.76 13.31 -1.70
N PHE A 42 -6.00 12.97 -0.64
CA PHE A 42 -6.33 13.30 0.74
C PHE A 42 -5.63 14.55 1.28
N ARG A 43 -4.67 15.12 0.54
CA ARG A 43 -3.98 16.40 0.88
C ARG A 43 -3.50 16.48 2.33
N GLY A 44 -2.98 15.37 2.87
CA GLY A 44 -2.47 15.31 4.25
C GLY A 44 -3.52 15.20 5.35
N ARG A 45 -4.79 14.90 5.04
CA ARG A 45 -5.86 14.66 6.03
C ARG A 45 -5.54 13.50 6.98
N TYR A 46 -4.84 12.48 6.48
CA TYR A 46 -4.55 11.25 7.21
C TYR A 46 -3.04 11.04 7.38
N PRO A 47 -2.61 10.29 8.42
CA PRO A 47 -1.21 9.91 8.58
C PRO A 47 -0.66 9.16 7.37
N GLU A 48 0.59 9.45 6.98
CA GLU A 48 1.22 8.84 5.81
C GLU A 48 1.32 7.32 5.90
N ILE A 49 1.56 6.80 7.12
CA ILE A 49 1.62 5.37 7.39
C ILE A 49 0.24 4.69 7.23
N LEU A 50 -0.85 5.40 7.52
CA LEU A 50 -2.20 4.88 7.29
C LEU A 50 -2.48 4.79 5.79
N LEU A 51 -2.20 5.88 5.06
CA LEU A 51 -2.41 5.94 3.62
C LEU A 51 -1.58 4.87 2.88
N SER A 52 -0.33 4.65 3.27
CA SER A 52 0.53 3.65 2.63
C SER A 52 0.03 2.22 2.88
N GLN A 53 -0.42 1.90 4.09
CA GLN A 53 -0.87 0.54 4.43
C GLN A 53 -2.22 0.21 3.80
N VAL A 54 -3.17 1.14 3.80
CA VAL A 54 -4.46 0.96 3.12
C VAL A 54 -4.26 0.78 1.62
N TYR A 55 -3.46 1.65 0.98
CA TYR A 55 -3.17 1.51 -0.45
C TYR A 55 -2.50 0.17 -0.77
N SER A 56 -1.49 -0.23 0.01
CA SER A 56 -0.76 -1.48 -0.21
C SER A 56 -1.68 -2.69 -0.09
N TYR A 57 -2.55 -2.71 0.92
CA TYR A 57 -3.53 -3.77 1.10
C TYR A 57 -4.49 -3.87 -0.09
N LEU A 58 -5.06 -2.75 -0.53
CA LEU A 58 -6.01 -2.74 -1.66
C LEU A 58 -5.33 -3.15 -2.98
N ALA A 59 -4.10 -2.70 -3.21
CA ALA A 59 -3.31 -3.10 -4.38
C ALA A 59 -3.00 -4.60 -4.38
N GLU A 60 -2.55 -5.15 -3.24
CA GLU A 60 -2.27 -6.57 -3.07
C GLU A 60 -3.52 -7.43 -3.28
N ARG A 61 -4.66 -7.03 -2.69
CA ARG A 61 -5.94 -7.75 -2.83
C ARG A 61 -6.42 -7.80 -4.27
N HIS A 62 -6.19 -6.73 -5.05
CA HIS A 62 -6.48 -6.71 -6.48
C HIS A 62 -5.47 -7.51 -7.31
N GLY A 63 -4.41 -8.07 -6.71
CA GLY A 63 -3.33 -8.74 -7.43
C GLY A 63 -2.48 -7.79 -8.26
N ALA A 64 -2.51 -6.49 -7.96
CA ALA A 64 -1.68 -5.50 -8.65
C ALA A 64 -0.22 -5.62 -8.18
N VAL A 65 0.64 -6.15 -9.06
CA VAL A 65 2.08 -6.29 -8.82
C VAL A 65 2.85 -5.03 -9.28
N GLU A 66 2.18 -4.09 -9.96
CA GLU A 66 2.78 -2.94 -10.64
C GLU A 66 2.26 -1.59 -10.12
N PRO A 67 3.02 -0.48 -10.29
CA PRO A 67 2.80 0.80 -9.58
C PRO A 67 1.57 1.61 -10.01
N HIS A 68 0.69 1.04 -10.81
CA HIS A 68 -0.38 1.75 -11.51
C HIS A 68 -1.76 1.55 -10.91
N TYR A 69 -1.89 0.78 -9.83
CA TYR A 69 -3.19 0.57 -9.22
C TYR A 69 -3.75 1.89 -8.71
N ILE A 70 -4.91 2.29 -9.21
CA ILE A 70 -5.55 3.55 -8.83
C ILE A 70 -6.60 3.21 -7.78
N VAL A 71 -6.45 3.82 -6.62
CA VAL A 71 -7.47 3.83 -5.56
C VAL A 71 -7.96 5.26 -5.43
N ASN A 72 -9.27 5.46 -5.45
CA ASN A 72 -9.89 6.77 -5.22
C ASN A 72 -10.62 6.78 -3.87
N PRO A 73 -10.70 7.95 -3.20
CA PRO A 73 -11.39 8.07 -1.91
C PRO A 73 -12.85 7.63 -1.93
N GLY A 74 -13.54 7.84 -3.05
CA GLY A 74 -14.95 7.51 -3.21
C GLY A 74 -15.22 6.10 -3.74
N ASP A 75 -14.18 5.29 -3.94
CA ASP A 75 -14.37 3.91 -4.40
C ASP A 75 -15.16 3.13 -3.34
N ASP A 76 -16.20 2.45 -3.79
CA ASP A 76 -17.02 1.58 -2.94
C ASP A 76 -16.24 0.30 -2.64
N LEU A 77 -16.04 0.00 -1.36
CA LEU A 77 -15.23 -1.12 -0.89
C LEU A 77 -15.78 -2.46 -1.38
N GLN A 78 -17.10 -2.63 -1.39
CA GLN A 78 -17.72 -3.87 -1.80
C GLN A 78 -17.71 -4.00 -3.33
N GLN A 79 -18.12 -2.97 -4.05
CA GLN A 79 -18.29 -3.04 -5.50
C GLN A 79 -16.95 -3.01 -6.26
N VAL A 80 -15.99 -2.22 -5.79
CA VAL A 80 -14.70 -2.01 -6.47
C VAL A 80 -13.62 -2.94 -5.93
N HIS A 81 -13.58 -3.14 -4.61
CA HIS A 81 -12.51 -3.89 -3.94
C HIS A 81 -12.95 -5.28 -3.41
N GLY A 82 -14.24 -5.63 -3.56
CA GLY A 82 -14.77 -6.89 -3.07
C GLY A 82 -14.63 -7.04 -1.55
N LEU A 83 -14.64 -5.94 -0.80
CA LEU A 83 -14.52 -5.90 0.65
C LEU A 83 -15.90 -5.67 1.27
N ALA A 84 -16.44 -6.71 1.90
CA ALA A 84 -17.71 -6.65 2.62
C ALA A 84 -17.66 -7.51 3.89
N ASP A 85 -18.43 -7.12 4.90
CA ASP A 85 -18.64 -7.87 6.14
C ASP A 85 -17.33 -8.40 6.75
N LEU A 86 -17.17 -9.73 6.80
CA LEU A 86 -16.01 -10.40 7.39
C LEU A 86 -14.70 -10.06 6.69
N ASP A 87 -14.72 -9.84 5.38
CA ASP A 87 -13.52 -9.46 4.63
C ASP A 87 -13.08 -8.04 4.99
N LEU A 88 -14.03 -7.17 5.31
CA LEU A 88 -13.74 -5.81 5.75
C LEU A 88 -13.16 -5.80 7.18
N GLU A 89 -13.70 -6.64 8.07
CA GLU A 89 -13.15 -6.85 9.41
C GLU A 89 -11.70 -7.36 9.34
N ASP A 90 -11.45 -8.39 8.52
CA ASP A 90 -10.10 -8.95 8.33
C ASP A 90 -9.14 -7.91 7.70
N ALA A 91 -9.60 -7.16 6.70
CA ALA A 91 -8.80 -6.10 6.08
C ALA A 91 -8.32 -5.07 7.11
N VAL A 92 -9.23 -4.61 7.98
CA VAL A 92 -8.93 -3.65 9.04
C VAL A 92 -7.89 -4.19 10.00
N LEU A 93 -8.01 -5.46 10.42
CA LEU A 93 -7.06 -6.11 11.31
C LEU A 93 -5.67 -6.24 10.66
N VAL A 94 -5.61 -6.69 9.41
CA VAL A 94 -4.36 -6.84 8.65
C VAL A 94 -3.68 -5.49 8.43
N ILE A 95 -4.44 -4.45 8.08
CA ILE A 95 -3.90 -3.10 7.87
C ILE A 95 -3.34 -2.53 9.17
N ALA A 96 -4.06 -2.67 10.28
CA ALA A 96 -3.61 -2.19 11.59
C ALA A 96 -2.37 -2.95 12.08
N ASP A 97 -2.34 -4.28 11.94
CA ASP A 97 -1.21 -5.13 12.33
C ASP A 97 0.06 -4.77 11.56
N ARG A 98 -0.02 -4.64 10.23
CA ARG A 98 1.12 -4.25 9.37
C ARG A 98 1.69 -2.89 9.72
N ALA A 99 0.86 -1.99 10.25
CA ALA A 99 1.27 -0.66 10.69
C ALA A 99 1.87 -0.64 12.10
N GLY A 100 1.78 -1.73 12.87
CA GLY A 100 2.07 -1.73 14.30
C GLY A 100 1.09 -0.86 15.11
N ALA A 101 -0.11 -0.65 14.59
CA ALA A 101 -1.16 0.15 15.22
C ALA A 101 -1.89 -0.64 16.32
N ARG A 102 -2.71 0.05 17.14
CA ARG A 102 -3.62 -0.65 18.06
C ARG A 102 -4.64 -1.45 17.25
N LEU A 103 -4.81 -2.73 17.55
CA LEU A 103 -5.88 -3.51 16.92
C LEU A 103 -7.26 -3.09 17.46
N PRO A 104 -8.27 -2.94 16.59
CA PRO A 104 -9.66 -2.81 17.01
C PRO A 104 -10.12 -4.01 17.84
N ARG A 105 -10.94 -3.74 18.85
CA ARG A 105 -11.62 -4.77 19.65
C ARG A 105 -12.85 -5.28 18.90
N ALA A 106 -13.35 -6.45 19.29
CA ALA A 106 -14.51 -7.08 18.66
C ALA A 106 -15.74 -6.16 18.58
N ASN A 107 -16.02 -5.40 19.66
CA ASN A 107 -17.15 -4.46 19.70
C ASN A 107 -16.95 -3.23 18.80
N GLU A 108 -15.69 -2.87 18.48
CA GLU A 108 -15.38 -1.77 17.55
C GLU A 108 -15.52 -2.25 16.10
N LEU A 109 -15.15 -3.51 15.82
CA LEU A 109 -15.33 -4.14 14.52
C LEU A 109 -16.81 -4.25 14.12
N ASP A 110 -17.72 -4.44 15.09
CA ASP A 110 -19.16 -4.46 14.82
C ASP A 110 -19.68 -3.14 14.20
N GLU A 111 -18.98 -2.02 14.42
CA GLU A 111 -19.34 -0.72 13.85
C GLU A 111 -19.07 -0.64 12.34
N LEU A 112 -18.16 -1.48 11.80
CA LEU A 112 -17.80 -1.51 10.38
C LEU A 112 -19.01 -1.77 9.50
N LYS A 113 -19.87 -2.71 9.91
CA LYS A 113 -21.05 -3.16 9.15
C LYS A 113 -22.05 -2.06 8.87
N ASN A 114 -22.09 -1.04 9.72
CA ASN A 114 -23.10 0.01 9.67
C ASN A 114 -22.61 1.33 9.08
N GLY A 115 -21.29 1.54 8.97
CA GLY A 115 -20.71 2.85 8.69
C GLY A 115 -19.65 2.92 7.61
N VAL A 116 -19.08 1.81 7.16
CA VAL A 116 -17.91 1.82 6.25
C VAL A 116 -18.27 1.29 4.87
N ARG A 117 -18.35 2.19 3.88
CA ARG A 117 -18.70 1.84 2.49
C ARG A 117 -17.67 2.29 1.48
N SER A 118 -17.01 3.43 1.72
CA SER A 118 -16.00 3.98 0.83
C SER A 118 -14.59 3.86 1.40
N VAL A 119 -13.59 4.04 0.55
CA VAL A 119 -12.18 4.11 0.98
C VAL A 119 -11.93 5.26 1.96
N ASP A 120 -12.59 6.42 1.81
CA ASP A 120 -12.53 7.52 2.79
C ASP A 120 -13.15 7.12 4.14
N ASP A 121 -14.25 6.36 4.14
CA ASP A 121 -14.84 5.84 5.39
C ASP A 121 -13.92 4.85 6.09
N LEU A 122 -13.24 3.97 5.32
CA LEU A 122 -12.25 3.04 5.86
C LEU A 122 -11.07 3.79 6.50
N LEU A 123 -10.55 4.82 5.83
CA LEU A 123 -9.49 5.65 6.38
C LEU A 123 -9.93 6.37 7.65
N ARG A 124 -11.13 6.95 7.65
CA ARG A 124 -11.71 7.61 8.82
C ARG A 124 -11.89 6.65 9.99
N TYR A 125 -12.35 5.43 9.72
CA TYR A 125 -12.49 4.39 10.73
C TYR A 125 -11.12 3.99 11.31
N LEU A 126 -10.10 3.81 10.45
CA LEU A 126 -8.77 3.37 10.88
C LEU A 126 -7.96 4.47 11.58
N GLU A 127 -8.23 5.74 11.32
CA GLU A 127 -7.46 6.87 11.83
C GLU A 127 -7.15 6.84 13.34
N PRO A 128 -8.11 6.56 14.24
CA PRO A 128 -7.87 6.58 15.68
C PRO A 128 -6.83 5.54 16.14
N TYR A 129 -6.70 4.42 15.43
CA TYR A 129 -5.79 3.33 15.76
C TYR A 129 -4.34 3.64 15.42
N PHE A 130 -4.13 4.58 14.49
CA PHE A 130 -2.83 5.00 13.96
C PHE A 130 -2.27 6.24 14.66
N ARG A 131 -2.99 6.79 15.65
CA ARG A 131 -2.52 7.91 16.46
C ARG A 131 -1.70 7.41 17.66
N PRO A 132 -0.49 7.96 17.90
CA PRO A 132 0.40 7.52 18.98
C PRO A 132 -0.09 7.85 20.40
N GLU A 133 -1.25 8.50 20.56
CA GLU A 133 -1.76 8.93 21.87
C GLU A 133 -2.43 7.81 22.69
N VAL A 134 -2.66 6.62 22.12
CA VAL A 134 -3.40 5.53 22.80
C VAL A 134 -2.48 4.54 23.54
N VAL A 135 -1.16 4.78 23.60
CA VAL A 135 -0.18 3.89 24.28
C VAL A 135 0.08 4.27 25.76
N LYS A 136 -0.77 5.11 26.36
CA LYS A 136 -0.74 5.34 27.81
C LYS A 136 -2.14 5.20 28.40
N GLY A 137 -2.39 4.00 28.93
CA GLY A 137 -3.53 3.64 29.77
C GLY A 137 -3.31 2.27 30.35
#